data_AF-S7UCS5-F1
#
_entry.id   AF-S7UCS5-F1
#
_cell.length_a   1.000
_cell.length_b   1.000
_cell.length_c   1.000
_cell.angle_alpha   90.00
_cell.angle_beta   90.00
_cell.angle_gamma   90.00
#
_symmetry.space_group_name_H-M   'P 1'
#
loop_
_entity.id
_entity.type
_entity.pdbx_description
1 polymer ?
#
loop_
_entity_poly.entity_id
_entity_poly.type
_entity_poly.pdbx_seq_one_letter_code
_entity_poly.pdbx_strand_id
1 'polypeptide(L)'
;MRAGLGYGGSCFPKDIKALEHAARSRQVEPHLLKAVQTINATQLDVCFQKLNEQLAPLTDKKIAVLGISFKPNTDDTRFSPAEALIRRLSENGCTVAAYDPKATLSEPLTRVTQVQSVHEAIQGADGLVIATDWDEFRTLDWGQVKAAMNGTLVFDGRNCLDRHAVEQSGLRYMGVGRP
;
A
#
# COMPACT_ATOMS: atom_id res chain seq x y z
N MET A 1 -16.76 6.26 0.46
CA MET A 1 -15.80 5.66 -0.48
C MET A 1 -14.47 6.37 -0.34
N ARG A 2 -13.34 5.66 -0.27
CA ARG A 2 -11.99 6.25 -0.18
C ARG A 2 -11.15 5.72 -1.36
N ALA A 3 -10.44 6.61 -2.04
CA ALA A 3 -9.43 6.22 -3.02
C ALA A 3 -8.21 5.61 -2.32
N GLY A 4 -7.46 4.75 -3.00
CA GLY A 4 -6.27 4.12 -2.44
C GLY A 4 -5.51 3.26 -3.46
N LEU A 5 -4.73 2.30 -2.97
CA LEU A 5 -3.94 1.35 -3.78
C LEU A 5 -4.75 0.43 -4.69
N GLY A 6 -6.07 0.39 -4.53
CA GLY A 6 -6.98 -0.54 -5.19
C GLY A 6 -7.65 -1.49 -4.21
N TYR A 7 -8.56 -2.31 -4.73
CA TYR A 7 -9.20 -3.40 -4.00
C TYR A 7 -8.44 -4.71 -4.17
N GLY A 8 -8.59 -5.59 -3.19
CA GLY A 8 -8.01 -6.93 -3.17
C GLY A 8 -8.95 -7.94 -2.51
N GLY A 9 -8.37 -9.01 -1.96
CA GLY A 9 -9.10 -10.10 -1.32
C GLY A 9 -9.64 -11.11 -2.33
N SER A 10 -10.08 -12.26 -1.85
CA SER A 10 -10.52 -13.36 -2.73
C SER A 10 -11.90 -13.16 -3.35
N CYS A 11 -12.82 -12.45 -2.68
CA CYS A 11 -14.21 -12.33 -3.13
C CYS A 11 -14.37 -11.39 -4.34
N PHE A 12 -13.98 -10.12 -4.20
CA PHE A 12 -14.34 -9.11 -5.19
C PHE A 12 -13.70 -9.31 -6.58
N PRO A 13 -12.39 -9.64 -6.71
CA PRO A 13 -11.80 -9.99 -7.98
C PRO A 13 -12.42 -11.24 -8.62
N LYS A 14 -12.81 -12.24 -7.81
CA LYS A 14 -13.43 -13.48 -8.30
C LYS A 14 -14.84 -13.21 -8.82
N ASP A 15 -15.65 -12.50 -8.05
CA ASP A 15 -17.06 -12.26 -8.35
C ASP A 15 -17.21 -11.37 -9.60
N ILE A 16 -16.34 -10.38 -9.77
CA ILE A 16 -16.34 -9.54 -10.99
C ILE A 16 -15.99 -10.37 -12.24
N LYS A 17 -14.97 -11.24 -12.15
CA LYS A 17 -14.60 -12.14 -13.26
C LYS A 17 -15.72 -13.13 -13.58
N ALA A 18 -16.36 -13.69 -12.56
CA ALA A 18 -17.48 -14.61 -12.73
C ALA A 18 -18.68 -13.91 -13.40
N LEU A 19 -18.98 -12.68 -12.98
CA LEU A 19 -20.06 -11.88 -13.56
C LEU A 19 -19.76 -11.47 -15.01
N GLU A 20 -18.51 -11.08 -15.33
CA GLU A 20 -18.09 -10.80 -16.71
C GLU A 20 -18.28 -12.04 -17.60
N HIS A 21 -17.83 -13.21 -17.11
CA HIS A 21 -18.00 -14.47 -17.84
C HIS A 21 -19.48 -14.82 -18.07
N ALA A 22 -20.33 -14.63 -17.06
CA ALA A 22 -21.76 -14.90 -17.14
C ALA A 22 -22.53 -13.92 -18.06
N ALA A 23 -22.02 -12.70 -18.25
CA ALA A 23 -22.55 -11.75 -19.22
C ALA A 23 -22.17 -12.15 -20.65
N ARG A 24 -20.88 -12.46 -20.87
CA ARG A 24 -20.38 -12.86 -22.18
C ARG A 24 -20.97 -14.18 -22.68
N SER A 25 -21.25 -15.14 -21.79
CA SER A 25 -21.95 -16.38 -22.16
C SER A 25 -23.38 -16.14 -22.67
N ARG A 26 -23.96 -14.97 -22.36
CA ARG A 26 -25.25 -14.49 -22.86
C ARG A 26 -25.11 -13.44 -23.97
N GLN A 27 -23.92 -13.34 -24.58
CA GLN A 27 -23.60 -12.37 -25.64
C GLN A 27 -23.78 -10.90 -25.23
N VAL A 28 -23.69 -10.60 -23.92
CA VAL A 28 -23.69 -9.24 -23.38
C VAL A 28 -22.25 -8.84 -23.09
N GLU A 29 -21.78 -7.72 -23.65
CA GLU A 29 -20.45 -7.17 -23.34
C GLU A 29 -20.52 -6.23 -22.12
N PRO A 30 -19.91 -6.58 -20.97
CA PRO A 30 -20.04 -5.81 -19.75
C PRO A 30 -18.95 -4.73 -19.66
N HIS A 31 -19.05 -3.70 -20.50
CA HIS A 31 -18.04 -2.64 -20.62
C HIS A 31 -17.62 -2.03 -19.27
N LEU A 32 -18.57 -1.79 -18.36
CA LEU A 32 -18.29 -1.23 -17.04
C LEU A 32 -17.45 -2.17 -16.16
N LEU A 33 -17.74 -3.49 -16.16
CA LEU A 33 -16.97 -4.46 -15.37
C LEU A 33 -15.54 -4.59 -15.88
N LYS A 34 -15.37 -4.52 -17.21
CA LYS A 34 -14.05 -4.49 -17.83
C LYS A 34 -13.28 -3.25 -17.40
N ALA A 35 -13.91 -2.07 -17.44
CA ALA A 35 -13.29 -0.82 -17.01
C ALA A 35 -12.89 -0.85 -15.53
N VAL A 36 -13.75 -1.36 -14.64
CA VAL A 36 -13.45 -1.51 -13.20
C VAL A 36 -12.21 -2.37 -12.98
N GLN A 37 -12.12 -3.52 -13.66
CA GLN A 37 -10.94 -4.40 -13.55
C GLN A 37 -9.68 -3.74 -14.10
N THR A 38 -9.77 -3.09 -15.26
CA THR A 38 -8.63 -2.38 -15.86
C THR A 38 -8.12 -1.27 -14.95
N ILE A 39 -9.01 -0.43 -14.40
CA ILE A 39 -8.63 0.65 -13.48
C ILE A 39 -7.99 0.08 -12.22
N ASN A 40 -8.56 -0.99 -11.63
CA ASN A 40 -7.96 -1.58 -10.43
C ASN A 40 -6.57 -2.18 -10.69
N ALA A 41 -6.37 -2.80 -11.86
CA ALA A 41 -5.09 -3.38 -12.24
C ALA A 41 -3.99 -2.31 -12.40
N THR A 42 -4.33 -1.13 -12.93
CA THR A 42 -3.37 -0.04 -13.15
C THR A 42 -3.23 0.92 -11.97
N GLN A 43 -4.14 0.88 -10.99
CA GLN A 43 -4.11 1.79 -9.84
C GLN A 43 -2.81 1.69 -9.03
N LEU A 44 -2.27 0.47 -8.89
CA LEU A 44 -1.00 0.25 -8.22
C LEU A 44 0.18 0.87 -9.00
N ASP A 45 0.16 0.80 -10.33
CA ASP A 45 1.18 1.46 -11.18
C ASP A 45 1.21 2.96 -10.94
N VAL A 46 0.03 3.59 -10.93
CA VAL A 46 -0.11 5.03 -10.70
C VAL A 46 0.44 5.42 -9.33
N CYS A 47 0.13 4.64 -8.29
CA CYS A 47 0.64 4.90 -6.94
C CYS A 47 2.15 4.72 -6.85
N PHE A 48 2.68 3.66 -7.47
CA PHE A 48 4.11 3.38 -7.50
C PHE A 48 4.89 4.48 -8.25
N GLN A 49 4.39 4.94 -9.40
CA GLN A 49 5.03 6.01 -10.17
C GLN A 49 5.15 7.30 -9.35
N LYS A 50 4.09 7.70 -8.65
CA LYS A 50 4.12 8.86 -7.75
C LYS A 50 5.12 8.67 -6.61
N LEU A 51 5.17 7.49 -6.01
CA LEU A 51 6.14 7.18 -4.97
C LEU A 51 7.58 7.28 -5.50
N ASN A 52 7.83 6.73 -6.69
CA ASN A 52 9.13 6.81 -7.36
C ASN A 52 9.52 8.26 -7.68
N GLU A 53 8.62 9.09 -8.19
CA GLU A 53 8.88 10.52 -8.45
C GLU A 53 9.31 11.28 -7.18
N GLN A 54 8.76 10.92 -6.02
CA GLN A 54 9.07 11.58 -4.75
C GLN A 54 10.33 11.04 -4.05
N LEU A 55 10.74 9.81 -4.38
CA LEU A 55 11.83 9.10 -3.71
C LEU A 55 12.98 8.74 -4.65
N ALA A 56 12.97 9.12 -5.93
CA ALA A 56 14.03 8.73 -6.85
C ALA A 56 15.41 9.26 -6.41
N PRO A 57 16.49 8.46 -6.60
CA PRO A 57 16.48 7.06 -7.03
C PRO A 57 15.99 6.11 -5.91
N LEU A 58 15.21 5.08 -6.28
CA LEU A 58 14.71 4.07 -5.34
C LEU A 58 15.76 3.05 -4.89
N THR A 59 16.80 2.84 -5.69
CA THR A 59 17.86 1.87 -5.41
C THR A 59 18.48 2.13 -4.05
N ASP A 60 18.59 1.06 -3.25
CA ASP A 60 19.15 1.03 -1.89
C ASP A 60 18.42 1.92 -0.85
N LYS A 61 17.27 2.51 -1.19
CA LYS A 61 16.42 3.18 -0.20
C LYS A 61 15.77 2.18 0.74
N LYS A 62 15.69 2.54 2.02
CA LYS A 62 14.92 1.80 3.02
C LYS A 62 13.48 2.32 3.06
N ILE A 63 12.51 1.49 2.69
CA ILE A 63 11.09 1.85 2.70
C ILE A 63 10.37 1.08 3.80
N ALA A 64 9.73 1.79 4.72
CA ALA A 64 8.83 1.21 5.70
C ALA A 64 7.44 1.03 5.06
N VAL A 65 6.86 -0.16 5.16
CA VAL A 65 5.50 -0.44 4.69
C VAL A 65 4.66 -0.95 5.86
N LEU A 66 3.66 -0.17 6.26
CA LEU A 66 2.71 -0.54 7.29
C LEU A 66 1.43 -1.06 6.62
N GLY A 67 1.18 -2.37 6.79
CA GLY A 67 0.11 -3.14 6.18
C GLY A 67 0.64 -4.16 5.16
N ILE A 68 0.15 -5.39 5.26
CA ILE A 68 0.41 -6.51 4.33
C ILE A 68 -0.93 -7.11 3.87
N SER A 69 -1.90 -7.23 4.78
CA SER A 69 -3.27 -7.67 4.48
C SER A 69 -3.97 -6.78 3.45
N PHE A 70 -4.96 -7.31 2.72
CA PHE A 70 -5.67 -6.51 1.71
C PHE A 70 -6.60 -5.43 2.30
N LYS A 71 -6.99 -5.60 3.57
CA LYS A 71 -7.85 -4.73 4.39
C LYS A 71 -7.55 -4.96 5.89
N PRO A 72 -7.92 -4.05 6.80
CA PRO A 72 -7.69 -4.25 8.22
C PRO A 72 -8.57 -5.38 8.79
N ASN A 73 -8.21 -5.82 9.99
CA ASN A 73 -8.89 -6.85 10.78
C ASN A 73 -8.89 -8.26 10.16
N THR A 74 -7.93 -8.56 9.27
CA THR A 74 -7.74 -9.90 8.71
C THR A 74 -6.26 -10.16 8.47
N ASP A 75 -5.89 -11.44 8.46
CA ASP A 75 -4.59 -11.98 8.05
C ASP A 75 -4.53 -12.31 6.55
N ASP A 76 -5.64 -12.17 5.81
CA ASP A 76 -5.72 -12.56 4.40
C ASP A 76 -4.91 -11.61 3.50
N THR A 77 -3.94 -12.18 2.80
CA THR A 77 -3.07 -11.47 1.86
C THR A 77 -3.36 -11.78 0.40
N ARG A 78 -4.34 -12.65 0.11
CA ARG A 78 -4.68 -13.03 -1.27
C ARG A 78 -5.11 -11.80 -2.06
N PHE A 79 -4.43 -11.57 -3.20
CA PHE A 79 -4.61 -10.40 -4.05
C PHE A 79 -4.43 -9.08 -3.29
N SER A 80 -3.58 -9.03 -2.25
CA SER A 80 -3.31 -7.80 -1.50
C SER A 80 -2.57 -6.78 -2.36
N PRO A 81 -3.10 -5.55 -2.53
CA PRO A 81 -2.37 -4.46 -3.16
C PRO A 81 -1.13 -4.04 -2.35
N ALA A 82 -1.13 -4.25 -1.03
CA ALA A 82 0.00 -3.93 -0.16
C ALA A 82 1.19 -4.85 -0.45
N GLU A 83 0.95 -6.16 -0.52
CA GLU A 83 2.00 -7.13 -0.85
C GLU A 83 2.53 -6.97 -2.28
N ALA A 84 1.64 -6.65 -3.23
CA ALA A 84 2.05 -6.32 -4.60
C ALA A 84 2.94 -5.06 -4.65
N LEU A 85 2.66 -4.03 -3.82
CA LEU A 85 3.52 -2.86 -3.70
C LEU A 85 4.90 -3.20 -3.09
N ILE A 86 4.92 -3.99 -2.01
CA ILE A 86 6.15 -4.43 -1.34
C ILE A 86 7.08 -5.14 -2.32
N ARG A 87 6.54 -6.08 -3.09
CA ARG A 87 7.29 -6.81 -4.13
C ARG A 87 7.88 -5.85 -5.15
N ARG A 88 7.09 -4.92 -5.66
CA ARG A 88 7.54 -3.97 -6.67
C ARG A 88 8.64 -3.04 -6.16
N LEU A 89 8.54 -2.57 -4.91
CA LEU A 89 9.60 -1.77 -4.28
C LEU A 89 10.91 -2.56 -4.22
N SER A 90 10.85 -3.82 -3.79
CA SER A 90 12.00 -4.73 -3.76
C SER A 90 12.61 -4.95 -5.16
N GLU A 91 11.78 -5.24 -6.17
CA GLU A 91 12.20 -5.43 -7.56
C GLU A 91 12.89 -4.18 -8.14
N ASN A 92 12.60 -2.99 -7.60
CA ASN A 92 13.23 -1.73 -7.96
C ASN A 92 14.39 -1.34 -7.02
N GLY A 93 14.94 -2.31 -6.28
CA GLY A 93 16.18 -2.16 -5.51
C GLY A 93 16.02 -1.59 -4.11
N CYS A 94 14.80 -1.32 -3.64
CA CYS A 94 14.57 -0.88 -2.26
C CYS A 94 14.85 -2.03 -1.28
N THR A 95 15.29 -1.68 -0.07
CA THR A 95 15.17 -2.55 1.11
C THR A 95 13.85 -2.22 1.81
N VAL A 96 12.95 -3.20 1.96
CA VAL A 96 11.63 -2.97 2.54
C VAL A 96 11.54 -3.56 3.94
N ALA A 97 11.12 -2.77 4.91
CA ALA A 97 10.72 -3.25 6.23
C ALA A 97 9.19 -3.20 6.33
N ALA A 98 8.57 -4.38 6.33
CA ALA A 98 7.10 -4.51 6.30
C ALA A 98 6.56 -4.93 7.67
N TYR A 99 5.48 -4.31 8.12
CA TYR A 99 4.79 -4.68 9.35
C TYR A 99 3.28 -4.77 9.11
N ASP A 100 2.64 -5.82 9.62
CA ASP A 100 1.18 -5.91 9.72
C ASP A 100 0.83 -6.58 11.07
N PRO A 101 -0.19 -6.10 11.80
CA PRO A 101 -0.57 -6.66 13.10
C PRO A 101 -1.08 -8.11 13.05
N LYS A 102 -1.57 -8.59 11.89
CA LYS A 102 -2.17 -9.92 11.76
C LYS A 102 -1.66 -10.74 10.58
N ALA A 103 -1.27 -10.09 9.49
CA ALA A 103 -0.87 -10.78 8.27
C ALA A 103 0.64 -11.04 8.19
N THR A 104 0.97 -12.10 7.46
CA THR A 104 2.34 -12.46 7.09
C THR A 104 2.47 -12.43 5.58
N LEU A 105 3.65 -12.06 5.08
CA LEU A 105 3.95 -12.17 3.64
C LEU A 105 3.61 -13.58 3.14
N SER A 106 3.00 -13.66 1.96
CA SER A 106 2.59 -14.95 1.38
C SER A 106 3.78 -15.83 1.00
N GLU A 107 4.92 -15.20 0.72
CA GLU A 107 6.20 -15.85 0.44
C GLU A 107 7.39 -14.95 0.83
N PRO A 108 8.58 -15.54 1.03
CA PRO A 108 9.80 -14.76 1.21
C PRO A 108 10.13 -13.92 -0.03
N LEU A 109 10.51 -12.66 0.17
CA LEU A 109 10.91 -11.74 -0.90
C LEU A 109 12.33 -11.23 -0.65
N THR A 110 13.13 -11.17 -1.72
CA THR A 110 14.48 -10.60 -1.67
C THR A 110 14.43 -9.14 -1.20
N ARG A 111 15.37 -8.69 -0.37
CA ARG A 111 15.41 -7.30 0.17
C ARG A 111 14.15 -6.89 0.97
N VAL A 112 13.31 -7.82 1.38
CA VAL A 112 12.17 -7.54 2.26
C VAL A 112 12.38 -8.22 3.60
N THR A 113 12.13 -7.50 4.68
CA THR A 113 12.10 -8.05 6.04
C THR A 113 10.74 -7.73 6.64
N GLN A 114 9.99 -8.77 7.01
CA GLN A 114 8.82 -8.59 7.85
C GLN A 114 9.30 -8.42 9.30
N VAL A 115 8.98 -7.29 9.91
CA VAL A 115 9.38 -6.92 11.27
C VAL A 115 8.21 -7.08 12.24
N GLN A 116 8.44 -6.94 13.54
CA GLN A 116 7.45 -7.25 14.58
C GLN A 116 6.73 -6.02 15.15
N SER A 117 7.16 -4.81 14.76
CA SER A 117 6.57 -3.57 15.26
C SER A 117 6.66 -2.44 14.23
N VAL A 118 5.77 -1.45 14.38
CA VAL A 118 5.86 -0.19 13.63
C VAL A 118 7.23 0.47 13.82
N HIS A 119 7.75 0.47 15.04
CA HIS A 119 9.03 1.07 15.38
C HIS A 119 10.19 0.45 14.57
N GLU A 120 10.27 -0.88 14.51
CA GLU A 120 11.28 -1.57 13.69
C GLU A 120 11.16 -1.23 12.19
N ALA A 121 9.93 -1.08 11.70
CA ALA A 121 9.69 -0.78 10.29
C ALA A 121 10.22 0.60 9.92
N ILE A 122 9.91 1.61 10.74
CA ILE A 122 10.21 3.02 10.44
C ILE A 122 11.66 3.42 10.74
N GLN A 123 12.38 2.66 11.58
CA GLN A 123 13.73 3.00 12.01
C GLN A 123 14.69 3.17 10.82
N GLY A 124 15.20 4.39 10.61
CA GLY A 124 16.09 4.73 9.51
C GLY A 124 15.46 4.65 8.11
N ALA A 125 14.13 4.66 8.00
CA ALA A 125 13.46 4.61 6.70
C ALA A 125 13.57 5.94 5.94
N ASP A 126 13.78 5.87 4.63
CA ASP A 126 13.79 7.00 3.69
C ASP A 126 12.37 7.40 3.25
N GLY A 127 11.40 6.52 3.44
CA GLY A 127 9.99 6.76 3.19
C GLY A 127 9.11 5.78 3.94
N LEU A 128 7.93 6.24 4.32
CA LEU A 128 6.90 5.44 4.99
C LEU A 128 5.68 5.32 4.07
N VAL A 129 5.17 4.10 3.91
CA VAL A 129 3.94 3.81 3.19
C VAL A 129 2.90 3.22 4.13
N ILE A 130 1.70 3.80 4.16
CA ILE A 130 0.51 3.17 4.76
C ILE A 130 -0.23 2.41 3.67
N ALA A 131 -0.10 1.08 3.69
CA ALA A 131 -0.66 0.20 2.67
C ALA A 131 -1.99 -0.46 3.10
N THR A 132 -2.31 -0.47 4.39
CA THR A 132 -3.58 -0.97 4.95
C THR A 132 -4.04 -0.07 6.08
N ASP A 133 -5.34 0.24 6.17
CA ASP A 133 -5.87 1.29 7.05
C ASP A 133 -6.24 0.81 8.46
N TRP A 134 -5.32 0.07 9.09
CA TRP A 134 -5.41 -0.35 10.49
C TRP A 134 -5.52 0.86 11.43
N ASP A 135 -6.33 0.74 12.48
CA ASP A 135 -6.56 1.84 13.43
C ASP A 135 -5.28 2.24 14.17
N GLU A 136 -4.40 1.28 14.48
CA GLU A 136 -3.09 1.52 15.08
C GLU A 136 -2.24 2.52 14.28
N PHE A 137 -2.32 2.48 12.95
CA PHE A 137 -1.53 3.38 12.09
C PHE A 137 -2.10 4.80 12.03
N ARG A 138 -3.38 4.98 12.38
CA ARG A 138 -4.04 6.30 12.40
C ARG A 138 -3.70 7.09 13.65
N THR A 139 -3.30 6.40 14.71
CA THR A 139 -3.00 6.98 16.03
C THR A 139 -1.50 7.04 16.31
N LEU A 140 -0.65 6.94 15.29
CA LEU A 140 0.79 7.05 15.45
C LEU A 140 1.19 8.43 15.96
N ASP A 141 2.19 8.46 16.83
CA ASP A 141 2.89 9.68 17.22
C ASP A 141 3.82 10.11 16.07
N TRP A 142 3.37 11.08 15.28
CA TRP A 142 4.12 11.58 14.13
C TRP A 142 5.44 12.26 14.50
N GLY A 143 5.62 12.70 15.74
CA GLY A 143 6.90 13.21 16.23
C GLY A 143 7.91 12.09 16.42
N GLN A 144 7.48 10.95 16.98
CA GLN A 144 8.32 9.75 17.08
C GLN A 144 8.64 9.17 15.70
N VAL A 145 7.64 9.14 14.80
CA VAL A 145 7.87 8.70 13.41
C VAL A 145 8.91 9.58 12.73
N LYS A 146 8.79 10.90 12.87
CA LYS A 146 9.76 11.86 12.32
C LYS A 146 11.17 11.65 12.88
N ALA A 147 11.30 11.37 14.18
CA ALA A 147 12.58 11.16 14.83
C ALA A 147 13.25 9.83 14.43
N ALA A 148 12.46 8.79 14.15
CA ALA A 148 12.97 7.48 13.78
C ALA A 148 13.37 7.37 12.30
N MET A 149 12.74 8.15 11.41
CA MET A 149 12.99 8.10 9.97
C MET A 149 14.19 8.97 9.52
N ASN A 150 14.89 8.53 8.47
CA ASN A 150 15.88 9.36 7.77
C ASN A 150 15.19 10.33 6.78
N GLY A 151 14.15 9.83 6.11
CA GLY A 151 13.37 10.59 5.15
C GLY A 151 12.22 11.36 5.78
N THR A 152 11.45 12.04 4.94
CA THR A 152 10.31 12.85 5.38
C THR A 152 8.99 12.46 4.74
N LEU A 153 9.01 11.58 3.73
CA LEU A 153 7.80 11.25 2.99
C LEU A 153 6.96 10.20 3.72
N VAL A 154 5.69 10.52 3.93
CA VAL A 154 4.62 9.59 4.31
C VAL A 154 3.64 9.49 3.16
N PHE A 155 3.62 8.35 2.49
CA PHE A 155 2.65 8.01 1.47
C PHE A 155 1.47 7.24 2.07
N ASP A 156 0.31 7.88 2.09
CA ASP A 156 -0.93 7.29 2.58
C ASP A 156 -1.72 6.66 1.42
N GLY A 157 -1.42 5.39 1.16
CA GLY A 157 -2.08 4.58 0.13
C GLY A 157 -3.55 4.28 0.42
N ARG A 158 -4.09 4.69 1.57
CA ARG A 158 -5.49 4.45 1.99
C ARG A 158 -6.26 5.71 2.36
N ASN A 159 -5.61 6.88 2.30
CA ASN A 159 -6.18 8.16 2.69
C ASN A 159 -6.82 8.12 4.09
N CYS A 160 -6.21 7.39 5.02
CA CYS A 160 -6.73 7.14 6.35
C CYS A 160 -6.12 8.02 7.45
N LEU A 161 -5.05 8.74 7.14
CA LEU A 161 -4.39 9.62 8.10
C LEU A 161 -4.98 11.04 8.09
N ASP A 162 -4.80 11.75 9.20
CA ASP A 162 -4.96 13.20 9.26
C ASP A 162 -3.71 13.86 8.68
N ARG A 163 -3.86 14.47 7.50
CA ARG A 163 -2.80 15.20 6.80
C ARG A 163 -2.19 16.28 7.69
N HIS A 164 -3.02 17.04 8.40
CA HIS A 164 -2.54 18.19 9.17
C HIS A 164 -1.62 17.74 10.30
N ALA A 165 -2.00 16.67 11.00
CA ALA A 165 -1.19 16.08 12.06
C ALA A 165 0.17 15.58 11.55
N VAL A 166 0.20 14.95 10.36
CA VAL A 166 1.46 14.50 9.72
C VAL A 166 2.34 15.69 9.35
N GLU A 167 1.77 16.72 8.69
CA GLU A 167 2.54 17.87 8.23
C GLU A 167 3.05 18.75 9.39
N GLN A 168 2.27 18.88 10.48
CA GLN A 168 2.68 19.61 11.68
C GLN A 168 3.91 19.01 12.38
N SER A 169 4.20 17.71 12.21
CA SER A 169 5.42 17.09 12.75
C SER A 169 6.65 17.31 11.88
N GLY A 170 6.53 18.00 10.74
CA GLY A 170 7.63 18.22 9.79
C GLY A 170 7.86 17.04 8.83
N LEU A 171 6.86 16.17 8.68
CA LEU A 171 6.78 15.16 7.62
C LEU A 171 6.04 15.73 6.40
N ARG A 172 6.32 15.16 5.23
CA ARG A 172 5.63 15.45 3.97
C ARG A 172 4.55 14.40 3.77
N TYR A 173 3.30 14.83 3.63
CA TYR A 173 2.18 13.92 3.36
C TYR A 173 1.92 13.81 1.85
N MET A 174 1.70 12.58 1.37
CA MET A 174 1.21 12.30 0.01
C MET A 174 0.05 11.32 0.09
N GLY A 175 -1.14 11.75 -0.33
CA GLY A 175 -2.33 10.88 -0.42
C GLY A 175 -2.64 10.44 -1.86
N VAL A 176 -3.56 9.49 -2.01
CA VAL A 176 -4.04 9.05 -3.33
C VAL A 176 -5.17 9.96 -3.81
N GLY A 177 -4.94 10.69 -4.89
CA GLY A 177 -5.95 11.59 -5.47
C GLY A 177 -6.21 12.84 -4.62
N ARG A 178 -5.20 13.26 -3.84
CA ARG A 178 -5.22 14.49 -3.03
C ARG A 178 -4.14 15.45 -3.55
N PRO A 179 -4.38 16.78 -3.51
CA PRO A 179 -3.38 17.78 -3.84
C PRO A 179 -2.24 17.81 -2.83
#